data_AF-A0A832MIR2-F1
#
_entry.id   AF-A0A832MIR2-F1
#
_cell.length_a   1.000
_cell.length_b   1.000
_cell.length_c   1.000
_cell.angle_alpha   90.00
_cell.angle_beta   90.00
_cell.angle_gamma   90.00
#
_symmetry.space_group_name_H-M   'P 1'
#
loop_
_entity.id
_entity.type
_entity.pdbx_description
1 polymer ?
#
loop_
_entity_poly.entity_id
_entity_poly.type
_entity_poly.pdbx_seq_one_letter_code
_entity_poly.pdbx_strand_id
1 'polypeptide(L)'
;MPAHIQFPFIFGVPVLPARRVIAIDPGSRNLKVVMAEAFLNRVRIVHRELVPIPETDPSPAEAAAEQLEQTLCKLGDYPLALVLPQHTTHSQIVDLPVTSQAEVARLVQNEAYKLAGLSQSKMAYDHCPLHPFGRHANPFWITLCQENEVFSLLENLKLERENICDATSTGNALMASYLRMYPDTTATVLVDLGMRSTTLAILIDGQGAHAASFALGNEMFLETLAQNLQITIPEAEKLQREQSLLAKNKSNSAYVEIVETWRQELHRLVNEWLIEQVNLKLSLVSFQFILCGGAARQPGFIEYLNRAPDSPAFLPWPGPEDSDEDSAEAGLFAVAEGAALHALGKSLQSASLLPLELRKNWQNQRTSQIVQSLSFMLLLVAAMLLAFGAWQKSNIINRKTAMLGEIQSVWTQIRNLEDNRKKLAGNFEAVRPLLERQQFTYDTLQTLALLQQTRANRSFWHVLFADAQTYFSAPPVGATNEPPPAEFSGPVLPSPFPPPPTLSTTTNRPPVKLGFVAELCIPEEGEAMRRTLSQVVTELKKNARFKSVDVLPPEQRRTLAEPKAVIPDRHFALFLELETNEFLSLPAISTNAPPVPPASPARATIAAPQPVIAWPKPPEAKP
;
A
#
# COMPACT_ATOMS: atom_id res chain seq x y z
N MET A 1 6.49 31.55 10.94
CA MET A 1 6.81 30.12 10.72
C MET A 1 5.65 29.51 9.95
N PRO A 2 5.85 28.62 8.96
CA PRO A 2 4.71 28.05 8.23
C PRO A 2 3.87 27.19 9.18
N ALA A 3 2.55 27.42 9.20
CA ALA A 3 1.56 26.66 9.94
C ALA A 3 1.78 25.15 9.72
N HIS A 4 2.23 24.45 10.75
CA HIS A 4 2.41 23.00 10.72
C HIS A 4 1.02 22.35 10.77
N ILE A 5 0.39 22.17 9.62
CA ILE A 5 -0.81 21.34 9.49
C ILE A 5 -0.39 19.90 9.77
N GLN A 6 -0.70 19.42 10.98
CA GLN A 6 -0.58 18.01 11.32
C GLN A 6 -1.67 17.25 10.57
N PHE A 7 -1.29 16.47 9.55
CA PHE A 7 -2.18 15.50 8.94
C PHE A 7 -2.28 14.28 9.87
N PRO A 8 -3.45 13.98 10.48
CA PRO A 8 -3.63 12.72 11.19
C PRO A 8 -3.62 11.59 10.16
N PHE A 9 -2.57 10.76 10.19
CA PHE A 9 -2.52 9.51 9.43
C PHE A 9 -3.20 8.40 10.25
N ILE A 10 -4.36 7.93 9.79
CA ILE A 10 -4.98 6.71 10.33
C ILE A 10 -4.69 5.60 9.33
N PHE A 11 -3.95 4.57 9.75
CA PHE A 11 -3.54 3.41 8.93
C PHE A 11 -2.81 3.75 7.61
N GLY A 12 -2.02 4.84 7.58
CA GLY A 12 -1.23 5.20 6.40
C GLY A 12 -2.04 5.77 5.23
N VAL A 13 -3.35 5.99 5.41
CA VAL A 13 -4.18 6.73 4.46
C VAL A 13 -4.31 8.17 4.97
N PRO A 14 -4.05 9.19 4.13
CA PRO A 14 -4.33 10.57 4.50
C PRO A 14 -5.85 10.71 4.64
N VAL A 15 -6.35 10.67 5.87
CA VAL A 15 -7.72 11.09 6.15
C VAL A 15 -7.75 12.60 5.92
N LEU A 16 -8.72 13.10 5.15
CA LEU A 16 -8.91 14.54 5.01
C LEU A 16 -8.95 15.14 6.42
N PRO A 17 -8.04 16.05 6.78
CA PRO A 17 -7.98 16.58 8.13
C PRO A 17 -9.35 17.20 8.44
N ALA A 18 -9.87 16.88 9.62
CA ALA A 18 -11.10 17.48 10.07
C ALA A 18 -10.93 19.01 10.03
N ARG A 19 -11.86 19.70 9.38
CA ARG A 19 -11.73 21.15 9.19
C ARG A 19 -12.05 21.81 10.52
N ARG A 20 -11.05 22.44 11.14
CA ARG A 20 -11.19 23.20 12.37
C ARG A 20 -11.28 24.69 12.08
N VAL A 21 -12.05 25.40 12.90
CA VAL A 21 -12.16 26.85 12.86
C VAL A 21 -12.32 27.37 14.28
N ILE A 22 -11.74 28.53 14.58
CA ILE A 22 -11.95 29.26 15.82
C ILE A 22 -12.83 30.45 15.51
N ALA A 23 -14.02 30.50 16.09
CA ALA A 23 -14.90 31.64 15.99
C ALA A 23 -14.74 32.56 17.19
N ILE A 24 -14.70 33.87 16.93
CA ILE A 24 -14.53 34.91 17.94
C ILE A 24 -15.75 35.84 17.86
N ASP A 25 -16.50 35.90 18.95
CA ASP A 25 -17.58 36.86 19.18
C ASP A 25 -17.07 37.99 20.10
N PRO A 26 -16.76 39.17 19.54
CA PRO A 26 -16.25 40.30 20.29
C PRO A 26 -17.38 41.01 21.03
N GLY A 27 -17.74 40.50 22.21
CA GLY A 27 -18.67 41.18 23.11
C GLY A 27 -18.05 42.40 23.77
N SER A 28 -18.87 43.34 24.25
CA SER A 28 -18.38 44.58 24.88
C SER A 28 -17.65 44.37 26.21
N ARG A 29 -17.89 43.24 26.88
CA ARG A 29 -17.29 42.91 28.19
C ARG A 29 -16.54 41.59 28.21
N ASN A 30 -16.89 40.67 27.32
CA ASN A 30 -16.22 39.37 27.21
C ASN A 30 -16.07 39.02 25.73
N LEU A 31 -14.90 38.54 25.35
CA LEU A 31 -14.71 37.86 24.08
C LEU A 31 -15.10 36.40 24.27
N LYS A 32 -15.95 35.87 23.38
CA LYS A 32 -16.32 34.45 23.40
C LYS A 32 -15.59 33.75 22.28
N VAL A 33 -14.83 32.72 22.62
CA VAL A 33 -14.01 31.96 21.69
C VAL A 33 -14.57 30.55 21.62
N VAL A 34 -14.90 30.09 20.42
CA VAL A 34 -15.43 28.74 20.18
C VAL A 34 -14.57 28.06 19.13
N MET A 35 -14.04 26.88 19.46
CA MET A 35 -13.37 26.03 18.48
C MET A 35 -14.33 24.93 18.02
N ALA A 36 -14.59 24.88 16.71
CA ALA A 36 -15.43 23.85 16.11
C ALA A 36 -14.63 23.01 15.11
N GLU A 37 -15.00 21.74 15.00
CA GLU A 37 -14.41 20.77 14.09
C GLU A 37 -15.49 20.13 13.22
N ALA A 38 -15.29 20.11 11.91
CA ALA A 38 -16.16 19.41 10.97
C ALA A 38 -15.52 18.10 10.50
N PHE A 39 -16.23 16.99 10.73
CA PHE A 39 -15.86 15.66 10.27
C PHE A 39 -17.09 14.91 9.75
N LEU A 40 -17.00 14.33 8.54
CA LEU A 40 -18.09 13.55 7.90
C LEU A 40 -19.47 14.22 8.00
N ASN A 41 -19.54 15.50 7.62
CA ASN A 41 -20.76 16.34 7.65
C ASN A 41 -21.31 16.69 9.05
N ARG A 42 -20.72 16.17 10.13
CA ARG A 42 -21.06 16.55 11.49
C ARG A 42 -20.09 17.63 11.97
N VAL A 43 -20.63 18.64 12.66
CA VAL A 43 -19.82 19.66 13.35
C VAL A 43 -19.84 19.34 14.83
N ARG A 44 -18.68 19.34 15.47
CA ARG A 44 -18.57 19.19 16.91
C ARG A 44 -17.92 20.45 17.48
N ILE A 45 -18.50 20.98 18.55
CA ILE A 45 -17.84 22.02 19.34
C ILE A 45 -16.80 21.32 20.21
N VAL A 46 -15.54 21.70 20.07
CA VAL A 46 -14.40 21.08 20.74
C VAL A 46 -14.02 21.87 22.00
N HIS A 47 -14.13 23.20 21.93
CA HIS A 47 -13.74 24.09 23.02
C HIS A 47 -14.62 25.34 23.06
N ARG A 48 -14.89 25.82 24.27
CA ARG A 48 -15.57 27.10 24.55
C ARG A 48 -14.76 27.83 25.62
N GLU A 49 -14.46 29.10 25.38
CA GLU A 49 -13.72 29.92 26.34
C GLU A 49 -14.28 31.33 26.37
N LEU A 50 -14.40 31.88 27.57
CA LEU A 50 -14.82 33.24 27.80
C LEU A 50 -13.62 34.03 28.31
N VAL A 51 -13.20 35.03 27.55
CA VAL A 51 -12.07 35.89 27.85
C VAL A 51 -12.62 37.23 28.33
N PRO A 52 -12.51 37.57 29.63
CA PRO A 52 -13.04 38.81 30.16
C PRO A 52 -12.23 40.02 29.69
N ILE A 53 -12.91 41.11 29.33
CA ILE A 53 -12.28 42.39 28.99
C ILE A 53 -12.17 43.20 30.28
N PRO A 54 -10.95 43.48 30.77
CA PRO A 54 -10.77 44.25 32.01
C PRO A 54 -11.17 45.72 31.79
N GLU A 55 -12.27 46.15 32.44
CA GLU A 55 -12.77 47.53 32.36
C GLU A 55 -11.88 48.54 33.09
N THR A 56 -11.08 48.10 34.05
CA THR A 56 -10.20 48.94 34.87
C THR A 56 -8.85 49.28 34.22
N ASP A 57 -8.50 48.64 33.10
CA ASP A 57 -7.23 48.88 32.44
C ASP A 57 -7.27 50.15 31.57
N PRO A 58 -6.18 50.93 31.49
CA PRO A 58 -6.14 52.16 30.71
C PRO A 58 -6.24 51.92 29.19
N SER A 59 -5.99 50.70 28.71
CA SER A 59 -6.22 50.26 27.33
C SER A 59 -6.91 48.88 27.32
N PRO A 60 -8.25 48.84 27.49
CA PRO A 60 -8.98 47.57 27.61
C PRO A 60 -8.89 46.70 26.35
N ALA A 61 -8.79 47.34 25.17
CA ALA A 61 -8.63 46.64 23.90
C ALA A 61 -7.28 45.90 23.81
N GLU A 62 -6.20 46.50 24.31
CA GLU A 62 -4.88 45.86 24.29
C GLU A 62 -4.79 44.67 25.25
N ALA A 63 -5.36 44.80 26.45
CA ALA A 63 -5.41 43.71 27.42
C ALA A 63 -6.27 42.54 26.91
N ALA A 64 -7.41 42.84 26.28
CA ALA A 64 -8.25 41.83 25.64
C ALA A 64 -7.53 41.12 24.50
N ALA A 65 -6.79 41.86 23.67
CA ALA A 65 -6.00 41.29 22.58
C ALA A 65 -4.87 40.37 23.09
N GLU A 66 -4.19 40.74 24.18
CA GLU A 66 -3.14 39.89 24.79
C GLU A 66 -3.73 38.58 25.35
N GLN A 67 -4.85 38.65 26.06
CA GLN A 67 -5.52 37.45 26.56
C GLN A 67 -6.08 36.57 25.42
N LEU A 68 -6.58 37.20 24.36
CA LEU A 68 -7.01 36.50 23.16
C LEU A 68 -5.83 35.78 22.50
N GLU A 69 -4.67 36.43 22.36
CA GLU A 69 -3.45 35.83 21.81
C GLU A 69 -2.99 34.62 22.64
N GLN A 70 -3.01 34.72 23.97
CA GLN A 70 -2.71 33.60 24.86
C GLN A 70 -3.70 32.43 24.67
N THR A 71 -4.97 32.75 24.48
CA THR A 71 -6.03 31.76 24.22
C THR A 71 -5.83 31.08 22.87
N LEU A 72 -5.55 31.85 21.81
CA LEU A 72 -5.27 31.33 20.47
C LEU A 72 -4.00 30.47 20.46
N CYS A 73 -2.95 30.87 21.18
CA CYS A 73 -1.73 30.06 21.34
C CYS A 73 -2.02 28.68 21.96
N LYS A 74 -2.94 28.60 22.94
CA LYS A 74 -3.35 27.32 23.55
C LYS A 74 -4.17 26.45 22.60
N LEU A 75 -5.04 27.07 21.80
CA LEU A 75 -5.89 26.37 20.85
C LEU A 75 -5.11 25.90 19.62
N GLY A 76 -4.09 26.65 19.19
CA GLY A 76 -3.27 26.38 18.03
C GLY A 76 -3.58 27.28 16.85
N ASP A 77 -2.78 27.15 15.79
CA ASP A 77 -2.86 27.97 14.58
C ASP A 77 -3.96 27.44 13.64
N TYR A 78 -5.20 27.80 13.94
CA TYR A 78 -6.38 27.45 13.15
C TYR A 78 -7.02 28.70 12.53
N PRO A 79 -7.72 28.55 11.39
CA PRO A 79 -8.39 29.66 10.74
C PRO A 79 -9.45 30.29 11.65
N LEU A 80 -9.53 31.62 11.62
CA LEU A 80 -10.39 32.42 12.47
C LEU A 80 -11.65 32.84 11.72
N ALA A 81 -12.78 32.83 12.41
CA ALA A 81 -14.05 33.38 11.97
C ALA A 81 -14.46 34.51 12.90
N LEU A 82 -14.88 35.64 12.35
CA LEU A 82 -15.21 36.83 13.13
C LEU A 82 -16.70 37.13 13.12
N VAL A 83 -17.19 37.61 14.25
CA VAL A 83 -18.54 38.16 14.37
C VAL A 83 -18.48 39.67 14.40
N LEU A 84 -19.28 40.31 13.55
CA LEU A 84 -19.48 41.74 13.53
C LEU A 84 -20.78 42.06 14.30
N PRO A 85 -20.77 43.11 15.15
CA PRO A 85 -21.98 43.54 15.85
C PRO A 85 -23.11 43.87 14.87
N GLN A 86 -24.34 43.46 15.21
CA GLN A 86 -25.47 43.68 14.29
C GLN A 86 -25.71 45.16 13.95
N HIS A 87 -25.41 46.11 14.85
CA HIS A 87 -25.61 47.54 14.59
C HIS A 87 -24.64 48.13 13.55
N THR A 88 -23.55 47.45 13.20
CA THR A 88 -22.63 47.85 12.11
C THR A 88 -22.91 47.10 10.81
N THR A 89 -23.91 46.21 10.81
CA THR A 89 -24.30 45.39 9.68
C THR A 89 -25.76 45.60 9.32
N HIS A 90 -26.09 45.58 8.04
CA HIS A 90 -27.48 45.62 7.59
C HIS A 90 -27.84 44.32 6.88
N SER A 91 -28.95 43.72 7.27
CA SER A 91 -29.40 42.42 6.76
C SER A 91 -30.87 42.48 6.37
N GLN A 92 -31.17 42.20 5.10
CA GLN A 92 -32.55 42.25 4.60
C GLN A 92 -32.77 41.29 3.43
N ILE A 93 -34.04 41.07 3.12
CA ILE A 93 -34.46 40.31 1.94
C ILE A 93 -34.68 41.25 0.77
N VAL A 94 -34.20 40.84 -0.40
CA VAL A 94 -34.46 41.50 -1.67
C VAL A 94 -34.98 40.47 -2.66
N ASP A 95 -36.11 40.77 -3.30
CA ASP A 95 -36.58 39.98 -4.45
C ASP A 95 -35.83 40.39 -5.71
N LEU A 96 -35.24 39.41 -6.37
CA LEU A 96 -34.53 39.60 -7.64
C LEU A 96 -35.27 38.88 -8.78
N PRO A 97 -35.22 39.39 -10.01
CA PRO A 97 -35.74 38.66 -11.16
C PRO A 97 -34.99 37.34 -11.36
N VAL A 98 -35.67 36.32 -11.91
CA VAL A 98 -35.05 35.03 -12.24
C VAL A 98 -34.07 35.24 -13.41
N THR A 99 -32.78 35.24 -13.11
CA THR A 99 -31.72 35.45 -14.10
C THR A 99 -30.48 34.58 -13.80
N SER A 100 -29.45 34.66 -14.65
CA SER A 100 -28.16 33.99 -14.48
C SER A 100 -27.43 34.46 -13.22
N GLN A 101 -26.63 33.58 -12.61
CA GLN A 101 -25.91 33.87 -11.36
C GLN A 101 -24.99 35.10 -11.44
N ALA A 102 -24.37 35.34 -12.60
CA ALA A 102 -23.51 36.51 -12.82
C ALA A 102 -24.30 37.82 -12.83
N GLU A 103 -25.54 37.79 -13.34
CA GLU A 103 -26.45 38.93 -13.30
C GLU A 103 -27.02 39.15 -11.91
N VAL A 104 -27.36 38.09 -11.18
CA VAL A 104 -27.77 38.17 -9.76
C VAL A 104 -26.70 38.90 -8.94
N ALA A 105 -25.43 38.51 -9.07
CA ALA A 105 -24.33 39.16 -8.35
C ALA A 105 -24.23 40.67 -8.68
N ARG A 106 -24.47 41.06 -9.94
CA ARG A 106 -24.51 42.48 -10.35
C ARG A 106 -25.71 43.22 -9.77
N LEU A 107 -26.89 42.60 -9.74
CA LEU A 107 -28.09 43.20 -9.16
C LEU A 107 -27.96 43.36 -7.65
N VAL A 108 -27.43 42.35 -6.95
CA VAL A 108 -27.10 42.42 -5.52
C VAL A 108 -26.09 43.52 -5.26
N GLN A 109 -25.05 43.64 -6.07
CA GLN A 109 -24.07 44.71 -5.95
C GLN A 109 -24.72 46.09 -6.08
N ASN A 110 -25.58 46.28 -7.09
CA ASN A 110 -26.30 47.54 -7.27
C ASN A 110 -27.22 47.85 -6.09
N GLU A 111 -27.91 46.84 -5.56
CA GLU A 111 -28.80 47.02 -4.42
C GLU A 111 -28.01 47.32 -3.14
N ALA A 112 -26.90 46.62 -2.90
CA ALA A 112 -26.00 46.90 -1.79
C ALA A 112 -25.47 48.35 -1.84
N TYR A 113 -25.15 48.88 -3.02
CA TYR A 113 -24.76 50.28 -3.18
C TYR A 113 -25.91 51.26 -2.88
N LYS A 114 -27.16 50.94 -3.25
CA LYS A 114 -28.31 51.78 -2.90
C LYS A 114 -28.52 51.81 -1.39
N LEU A 115 -28.40 50.66 -0.72
CA LEU A 115 -28.57 50.51 0.72
C LEU A 115 -27.45 51.18 1.52
N ALA A 116 -26.21 51.14 1.01
CA ALA A 116 -25.07 51.85 1.60
C ALA A 116 -25.21 53.38 1.54
N GLY A 117 -26.08 53.90 0.67
CA GLY A 117 -26.29 55.33 0.48
C GLY A 117 -25.09 56.03 -0.17
N LEU A 118 -24.86 57.30 0.19
CA LEU A 118 -23.80 58.15 -0.36
C LEU A 118 -22.41 57.90 0.27
N SER A 119 -22.25 56.84 1.06
CA SER A 119 -20.96 56.52 1.67
C SER A 119 -19.94 56.18 0.59
N GLN A 120 -18.80 56.87 0.58
CA GLN A 120 -17.68 56.58 -0.33
C GLN A 120 -16.85 55.37 0.13
N SER A 121 -17.16 54.81 1.30
CA SER A 121 -16.46 53.65 1.85
C SER A 121 -16.70 52.40 1.01
N LYS A 122 -15.67 51.56 0.87
CA LYS A 122 -15.84 50.21 0.31
C LYS A 122 -16.77 49.40 1.23
N MET A 123 -17.67 48.66 0.62
CA MET A 123 -18.65 47.83 1.33
C MET A 123 -18.30 46.36 1.14
N ALA A 124 -18.27 45.61 2.24
CA ALA A 124 -18.30 44.16 2.20
C ALA A 124 -19.76 43.73 2.21
N TYR A 125 -20.13 42.85 1.29
CA TYR A 125 -21.48 42.32 1.20
C TYR A 125 -21.44 40.92 0.62
N ASP A 126 -22.45 40.14 0.95
CA ASP A 126 -22.67 38.84 0.37
C ASP A 126 -24.15 38.47 0.44
N HIS A 127 -24.52 37.44 -0.31
CA HIS A 127 -25.90 37.04 -0.45
C HIS A 127 -26.07 35.53 -0.50
N CYS A 128 -27.23 35.06 -0.06
CA CYS A 128 -27.66 33.68 -0.27
C CYS A 128 -29.12 33.63 -0.75
N PRO A 129 -29.45 32.71 -1.68
CA PRO A 129 -30.82 32.53 -2.12
C PRO A 129 -31.67 31.94 -0.99
N LEU A 130 -32.93 32.35 -0.93
CA LEU A 130 -33.93 31.84 0.00
C LEU A 130 -35.04 31.10 -0.74
N HIS A 131 -35.80 30.27 -0.03
CA HIS A 131 -37.02 29.69 -0.59
C HIS A 131 -38.10 30.77 -0.69
N PRO A 132 -38.95 30.73 -1.74
CA PRO A 132 -40.07 31.65 -1.87
C PRO A 132 -41.02 31.57 -0.67
N PHE A 133 -41.42 32.72 -0.13
CA PHE A 133 -42.33 32.79 1.01
C PHE A 133 -43.08 34.12 1.05
N GLY A 134 -44.32 34.14 1.57
CA GLY A 134 -45.14 35.34 1.63
C GLY A 134 -45.32 36.02 0.27
N ARG A 135 -44.84 37.27 0.14
CA ARG A 135 -44.86 38.03 -1.13
C ARG A 135 -43.62 37.80 -2.01
N HIS A 136 -42.61 37.14 -1.46
CA HIS A 136 -41.29 37.05 -2.05
C HIS A 136 -41.18 35.83 -2.96
N ALA A 137 -41.20 36.07 -4.27
CA ALA A 137 -41.20 35.01 -5.29
C ALA A 137 -39.81 34.46 -5.61
N ASN A 138 -38.77 35.30 -5.49
CA ASN A 138 -37.37 34.90 -5.67
C ASN A 138 -36.48 35.67 -4.69
N PRO A 139 -36.60 35.39 -3.38
CA PRO A 139 -35.92 36.12 -2.34
C PRO A 139 -34.43 35.80 -2.25
N PHE A 140 -33.64 36.83 -1.99
CA PHE A 140 -32.25 36.73 -1.61
C PHE A 140 -32.03 37.41 -0.26
N TRP A 141 -31.36 36.72 0.65
CA TRP A 141 -30.84 37.31 1.87
C TRP A 141 -29.55 38.05 1.54
N ILE A 142 -29.51 39.35 1.81
CA ILE A 142 -28.34 40.19 1.59
C ILE A 142 -27.89 40.72 2.94
N THR A 143 -26.61 40.55 3.26
CA THR A 143 -25.98 41.21 4.40
C THR A 143 -24.83 42.08 3.91
N LEU A 144 -24.72 43.29 4.45
CA LEU A 144 -23.68 44.25 4.09
C LEU A 144 -23.14 44.99 5.32
N CYS A 145 -21.86 45.37 5.26
CA CYS A 145 -21.19 46.21 6.24
C CYS A 145 -20.11 47.06 5.55
N GLN A 146 -19.61 48.09 6.24
CA GLN A 146 -18.44 48.82 5.73
C GLN A 146 -17.19 47.95 5.93
N GLU A 147 -16.27 47.94 4.95
CA GLU A 147 -15.02 47.18 5.07
C GLU A 147 -14.17 47.66 6.26
N ASN A 148 -14.21 48.96 6.55
CA ASN A 148 -13.49 49.55 7.69
C ASN A 148 -13.90 48.93 9.03
N GLU A 149 -15.15 48.53 9.22
CA GLU A 149 -15.60 47.89 10.46
C GLU A 149 -14.88 46.55 10.69
N VAL A 150 -14.69 45.78 9.62
CA VAL A 150 -13.94 44.52 9.67
C VAL A 150 -12.47 44.78 10.01
N PHE A 151 -11.85 45.76 9.34
CA PHE A 151 -10.44 46.07 9.58
C PHE A 151 -10.19 46.68 10.96
N SER A 152 -11.05 47.57 11.43
CA SER A 152 -10.98 48.14 12.77
C SER A 152 -11.14 47.06 13.84
N LEU A 153 -12.04 46.10 13.64
CA LEU A 153 -12.16 44.96 14.55
C LEU A 153 -10.87 44.11 14.58
N LEU A 154 -10.28 43.83 13.42
CA LEU A 154 -9.03 43.08 13.31
C LEU A 154 -7.86 43.80 14.03
N GLU A 155 -7.77 45.12 13.84
CA GLU A 155 -6.74 45.94 14.47
C GLU A 155 -6.93 46.00 15.99
N ASN A 156 -8.17 46.19 16.46
CA ASN A 156 -8.51 46.21 17.88
C ASN A 156 -8.17 44.88 18.58
N LEU A 157 -8.36 43.75 17.88
CA LEU A 157 -8.06 42.42 18.41
C LEU A 157 -6.61 41.96 18.11
N LYS A 158 -5.79 42.79 17.45
CA LYS A 158 -4.43 42.46 16.99
C LYS A 158 -4.34 41.15 16.19
N LEU A 159 -5.37 40.85 15.40
CA LEU A 159 -5.44 39.62 14.63
C LEU A 159 -4.74 39.75 13.27
N GLU A 160 -3.99 38.72 12.90
CA GLU A 160 -3.35 38.65 11.59
C GLU A 160 -4.39 38.43 10.49
N ARG A 161 -4.34 39.30 9.46
CA ARG A 161 -5.28 39.27 8.32
C ARG A 161 -5.23 37.95 7.54
N GLU A 162 -4.12 37.24 7.60
CA GLU A 162 -3.87 35.98 6.89
C GLU A 162 -4.62 34.79 7.51
N ASN A 163 -4.98 34.87 8.78
CA ASN A 163 -5.61 33.75 9.50
C ASN A 163 -7.13 33.81 9.44
N ILE A 164 -7.71 34.90 8.92
CA ILE A 164 -9.16 35.10 8.86
C ILE A 164 -9.74 34.37 7.65
N CYS A 165 -10.61 33.41 7.90
CA CYS A 165 -11.29 32.65 6.85
C CYS A 165 -12.71 33.14 6.58
N ASP A 166 -13.37 33.78 7.55
CA ASP A 166 -14.74 34.28 7.40
C ASP A 166 -15.06 35.42 8.37
N ALA A 167 -16.09 36.20 8.04
CA ALA A 167 -16.71 37.19 8.91
C ALA A 167 -18.22 37.18 8.70
N THR A 168 -19.01 37.28 9.77
CA THR A 168 -20.49 37.25 9.70
C THR A 168 -21.10 38.20 10.72
N SER A 169 -22.39 38.53 10.59
CA SER A 169 -23.08 39.36 11.58
C SER A 169 -23.58 38.54 12.77
N THR A 170 -23.81 39.18 13.91
CA THR A 170 -24.46 38.55 15.07
C THR A 170 -25.79 37.89 14.69
N GLY A 171 -26.64 38.56 13.89
CA GLY A 171 -27.92 38.01 13.44
C GLY A 171 -27.76 36.74 12.61
N ASN A 172 -26.87 36.75 11.61
CA ASN A 172 -26.62 35.58 10.76
C ASN A 172 -26.07 34.40 11.57
N ALA A 173 -25.19 34.70 12.54
CA ALA A 173 -24.63 33.68 13.42
C ALA A 173 -25.72 33.06 14.31
N LEU A 174 -26.59 33.85 14.93
CA LEU A 174 -27.72 33.35 15.72
C LEU A 174 -28.65 32.44 14.90
N MET A 175 -28.97 32.85 13.68
CA MET A 175 -29.77 32.02 12.77
C MET A 175 -29.06 30.70 12.47
N ALA A 176 -27.76 30.72 12.19
CA ALA A 176 -26.99 29.52 11.88
C ALA A 176 -26.91 28.53 13.04
N SER A 177 -26.74 28.99 14.27
CA SER A 177 -26.70 28.12 15.45
C SER A 177 -28.08 27.54 15.78
N TYR A 178 -29.15 28.35 15.70
CA TYR A 178 -30.50 27.88 15.99
C TYR A 178 -31.02 26.90 14.93
N LEU A 179 -30.90 27.23 13.65
CA LEU A 179 -31.40 26.41 12.53
C LEU A 179 -30.67 25.07 12.41
N ARG A 180 -29.46 24.95 12.96
CA ARG A 180 -28.77 23.67 13.08
C ARG A 180 -29.54 22.68 13.97
N MET A 181 -30.16 23.18 15.04
CA MET A 181 -30.93 22.36 15.97
C MET A 181 -32.40 22.24 15.55
N TYR A 182 -32.96 23.32 15.00
CA TYR A 182 -34.38 23.41 14.63
C TYR A 182 -34.53 23.89 13.18
N PRO A 183 -34.21 23.05 12.17
CA PRO A 183 -34.28 23.44 10.77
C PRO A 183 -35.71 23.72 10.30
N ASP A 184 -36.71 23.06 10.90
CA ASP A 184 -38.12 23.15 10.50
C ASP A 184 -38.92 24.17 11.33
N THR A 185 -38.25 25.18 11.89
CA THR A 185 -38.90 26.21 12.71
C THR A 185 -39.85 27.08 11.87
N THR A 186 -41.09 27.27 12.32
CA THR A 186 -42.13 27.94 11.51
C THR A 186 -42.13 29.46 11.63
N ALA A 187 -42.10 29.98 12.87
CA ALA A 187 -42.15 31.41 13.15
C ALA A 187 -41.49 31.69 14.51
N THR A 188 -40.24 32.14 14.45
CA THR A 188 -39.41 32.29 15.65
C THR A 188 -38.64 33.59 15.61
N VAL A 189 -38.58 34.30 16.73
CA VAL A 189 -37.74 35.48 16.91
C VAL A 189 -36.61 35.10 17.86
N LEU A 190 -35.38 35.09 17.35
CA LEU A 190 -34.19 34.95 18.18
C LEU A 190 -33.81 36.32 18.72
N VAL A 191 -33.50 36.40 20.01
CA VAL A 191 -33.18 37.66 20.68
C VAL A 191 -31.90 37.47 21.49
N ASP A 192 -30.84 38.15 21.09
CA ASP A 192 -29.59 38.22 21.86
C ASP A 192 -29.54 39.51 22.66
N LEU A 193 -29.75 39.37 23.97
CA LEU A 193 -29.63 40.47 24.92
C LEU A 193 -28.16 40.65 25.31
N GLY A 194 -27.46 41.44 24.50
CA GLY A 194 -26.07 41.83 24.72
C GLY A 194 -25.91 42.87 25.82
N MET A 195 -24.66 43.28 26.07
CA MET A 195 -24.36 44.29 27.09
C MET A 195 -24.85 45.69 26.65
N ARG A 196 -24.51 46.14 25.44
CA ARG A 196 -24.85 47.49 24.96
C ARG A 196 -26.09 47.55 24.06
N SER A 197 -26.39 46.45 23.38
CA SER A 197 -27.48 46.39 22.40
C SER A 197 -28.17 45.04 22.45
N THR A 198 -29.44 45.03 22.04
CA THR A 198 -30.19 43.80 21.77
C THR A 198 -30.21 43.56 20.27
N THR A 199 -29.85 42.35 19.86
CA THR A 199 -30.00 41.90 18.46
C THR A 199 -31.23 41.02 18.36
N LEU A 200 -32.02 41.18 17.30
CA LEU A 200 -33.11 40.29 16.97
C LEU A 200 -32.93 39.71 15.57
N ALA A 201 -33.33 38.46 15.41
CA ALA A 201 -33.35 37.74 14.13
C ALA A 201 -34.67 37.00 13.99
N ILE A 202 -35.43 37.32 12.94
CA ILE A 202 -36.74 36.70 12.66
C ILE A 202 -36.51 35.54 11.69
N LEU A 203 -37.02 34.36 12.04
CA LEU A 203 -37.03 33.14 11.26
C LEU A 203 -38.46 32.79 10.84
N ILE A 204 -38.66 32.47 9.57
CA ILE A 204 -39.91 31.97 8.99
C ILE A 204 -39.59 30.72 8.18
N ASP A 205 -40.34 29.63 8.39
CA ASP A 205 -40.21 28.37 7.63
C ASP A 205 -38.75 27.90 7.44
N GLY A 206 -37.96 27.91 8.53
CA GLY A 206 -36.57 27.43 8.52
C GLY A 206 -35.55 28.40 7.92
N GLN A 207 -35.93 29.64 7.64
CA GLN A 207 -35.06 30.65 7.01
C GLN A 207 -35.15 32.01 7.70
N GLY A 208 -34.02 32.68 7.83
CA GLY A 208 -33.92 34.10 8.21
C GLY A 208 -34.69 35.00 7.26
N ALA A 209 -35.52 35.85 7.87
CA ALA A 209 -36.39 36.81 7.21
C ALA A 209 -36.04 38.26 7.55
N HIS A 210 -35.47 38.52 8.73
CA HIS A 210 -35.04 39.87 9.12
C HIS A 210 -34.01 39.80 10.24
N ALA A 211 -33.07 40.74 10.29
CA ALA A 211 -32.17 40.90 11.42
C ALA A 211 -31.91 42.38 11.68
N ALA A 212 -32.05 42.78 12.93
CA ALA A 212 -31.93 44.17 13.36
C ALA A 212 -31.35 44.23 14.78
N SER A 213 -30.97 45.44 15.21
CA SER A 213 -30.55 45.69 16.58
C SER A 213 -31.00 47.06 17.05
N PHE A 214 -31.09 47.21 18.37
CA PHE A 214 -31.41 48.48 19.03
C PHE A 214 -30.54 48.67 20.27
N ALA A 215 -30.28 49.92 20.62
CA ALA A 215 -29.34 50.34 21.66
C ALA A 215 -29.92 50.26 23.09
N LEU A 216 -30.67 49.19 23.39
CA LEU A 216 -31.06 48.85 24.76
C LEU A 216 -30.46 47.48 25.08
N GLY A 217 -29.43 47.45 25.93
CA GLY A 217 -28.78 46.23 26.40
C GLY A 217 -28.78 46.11 27.92
N ASN A 218 -28.08 45.10 28.44
CA ASN A 218 -27.98 44.87 29.88
C ASN A 218 -27.30 46.00 30.65
N GLU A 219 -26.44 46.80 30.03
CA GLU A 219 -25.76 47.93 30.65
C GLU A 219 -26.77 48.90 31.27
N MET A 220 -27.86 49.22 30.57
CA MET A 220 -28.89 50.09 31.11
C MET A 220 -29.68 49.46 32.26
N PHE A 221 -29.84 48.14 32.25
CA PHE A 221 -30.46 47.42 33.37
C PHE A 221 -29.59 47.54 34.63
N LEU A 222 -28.27 47.38 34.45
CA LEU A 222 -27.29 47.51 35.53
C LEU A 222 -27.16 48.94 36.03
N GLU A 223 -27.11 49.93 35.15
CA GLU A 223 -27.05 51.35 35.50
C GLU A 223 -28.30 51.79 36.28
N THR A 224 -29.49 51.40 35.80
CA THR A 224 -30.76 51.72 36.48
C THR A 224 -30.77 51.12 37.89
N LEU A 225 -30.31 49.87 38.02
CA LEU A 225 -30.26 49.19 39.31
C LEU A 225 -29.21 49.77 40.24
N ALA A 226 -28.02 50.08 39.73
CA ALA A 226 -26.92 50.72 40.45
C ALA A 226 -27.33 52.10 40.98
N GLN A 227 -27.99 52.92 40.15
CA GLN A 227 -28.49 54.24 40.53
C GLN A 227 -29.61 54.15 41.57
N ASN A 228 -30.57 53.24 41.38
CA ASN A 228 -31.71 53.07 42.28
C ASN A 228 -31.27 52.59 43.68
N LEU A 229 -30.30 51.66 43.72
CA LEU A 229 -29.82 51.05 44.97
C LEU A 229 -28.57 51.73 45.54
N GLN A 230 -28.01 52.72 44.84
CA GLN A 230 -26.75 53.41 45.19
C GLN A 230 -25.56 52.45 45.38
N ILE A 231 -25.46 51.44 44.52
CA ILE A 231 -24.39 50.44 44.50
C ILE A 231 -23.54 50.58 43.23
N THR A 232 -22.39 49.92 43.19
CA THR A 232 -21.53 49.90 41.99
C THR A 232 -22.09 48.98 40.90
N ILE A 233 -21.72 49.19 39.64
CA ILE A 233 -22.15 48.34 38.50
C ILE A 233 -21.78 46.85 38.71
N PRO A 234 -20.57 46.49 39.20
CA PRO A 234 -20.25 45.09 39.48
C PRO A 234 -21.12 44.47 40.58
N GLU A 235 -21.49 45.24 41.61
CA GLU A 235 -22.42 44.80 42.66
C GLU A 235 -23.84 44.63 42.11
N ALA A 236 -24.28 45.55 41.24
CA ALA A 236 -25.56 45.48 40.55
C ALA A 236 -25.68 44.21 39.69
N GLU A 237 -24.63 43.85 38.96
CA GLU A 237 -24.61 42.63 38.16
C GLU A 237 -24.60 41.37 39.03
N LYS A 238 -23.84 41.38 40.13
CA LYS A 238 -23.87 40.27 41.09
C LYS A 238 -25.28 40.09 41.65
N LEU A 239 -25.94 41.19 42.01
CA LEU A 239 -27.32 41.17 42.49
C LEU A 239 -28.30 40.63 41.43
N GLN A 240 -28.16 41.08 40.17
CA GLN A 240 -28.98 40.60 39.04
C GLN A 240 -28.82 39.10 38.81
N ARG A 241 -27.60 38.55 38.94
CA ARG A 241 -27.33 37.12 38.75
C ARG A 241 -27.86 36.26 39.91
N GLU A 242 -27.76 36.74 41.14
CA GLU A 242 -28.09 35.97 42.34
C GLU A 242 -29.57 36.06 42.74
N GLN A 243 -30.25 37.16 42.41
CA GLN A 243 -31.59 37.44 42.91
C GLN A 243 -32.63 37.57 41.80
N SER A 244 -33.83 37.03 42.05
CA SER A 244 -34.98 37.24 41.17
C SER A 244 -35.64 38.60 41.44
N LEU A 245 -35.08 39.64 40.81
CA LEU A 245 -35.51 41.04 40.93
C LEU A 245 -36.88 41.33 40.28
N LEU A 246 -37.45 40.34 39.58
CA LEU A 246 -38.75 40.41 38.88
C LEU A 246 -39.84 39.54 39.54
N ALA A 247 -39.50 38.84 40.63
CA ALA A 247 -40.46 38.10 41.43
C ALA A 247 -41.37 39.06 42.21
N LYS A 248 -42.67 38.76 42.29
CA LYS A 248 -43.70 39.63 42.90
C LYS A 248 -43.34 40.14 44.31
N ASN A 249 -42.59 39.37 45.10
CA ASN A 249 -42.26 39.69 46.49
C ASN A 249 -40.94 40.48 46.66
N LYS A 250 -40.12 40.61 45.61
CA LYS A 250 -38.79 41.27 45.64
C LYS A 250 -38.59 42.20 44.44
N SER A 251 -39.69 42.65 43.86
CA SER A 251 -39.70 43.43 42.63
C SER A 251 -39.13 44.83 42.88
N ASN A 252 -38.06 45.20 42.17
CA ASN A 252 -37.61 46.59 42.12
C ASN A 252 -38.38 47.32 41.02
N SER A 253 -39.13 48.37 41.36
CA SER A 253 -40.03 49.05 40.41
C SER A 253 -39.30 49.70 39.24
N ALA A 254 -38.13 50.32 39.47
CA ALA A 254 -37.34 50.93 38.41
C ALA A 254 -36.74 49.86 37.47
N TYR A 255 -36.33 48.72 38.04
CA TYR A 255 -35.87 47.58 37.26
C TYR A 255 -36.98 47.00 36.36
N VAL A 256 -38.19 46.91 36.89
CA VAL A 256 -39.36 46.44 36.13
C VAL A 256 -39.69 47.39 34.98
N GLU A 257 -39.64 48.70 35.22
CA GLU A 257 -39.93 49.73 34.22
C GLU A 257 -38.95 49.68 33.04
N ILE A 258 -37.64 49.49 33.30
CA ILE A 258 -36.65 49.40 32.22
C ILE A 258 -36.76 48.08 31.43
N VAL A 259 -37.09 46.97 32.08
CA VAL A 259 -37.38 45.69 31.40
C VAL A 259 -38.64 45.81 30.53
N GLU A 260 -39.66 46.52 31.01
CA GLU A 260 -40.88 46.76 30.26
C GLU A 260 -40.63 47.68 29.04
N THR A 261 -39.80 48.70 29.21
CA THR A 261 -39.35 49.58 28.10
C THR A 261 -38.61 48.76 27.03
N TRP A 262 -37.69 47.89 27.44
CA TRP A 262 -36.99 46.98 26.53
C TRP A 262 -37.96 46.04 25.79
N ARG A 263 -38.93 45.46 26.50
CA ARG A 263 -39.94 44.57 25.93
C ARG A 263 -40.81 45.28 24.90
N GLN A 264 -41.22 46.52 25.19
CA GLN A 264 -42.00 47.34 24.27
C GLN A 264 -41.23 47.67 23.00
N GLU A 265 -39.94 47.97 23.11
CA GLU A 265 -39.07 48.22 21.96
C GLU A 265 -38.88 46.97 21.09
N LEU A 266 -38.68 45.80 21.72
CA LEU A 266 -38.64 44.52 21.03
C LEU A 266 -39.94 44.24 20.28
N HIS A 267 -41.09 44.46 20.93
CA HIS A 267 -42.40 44.30 20.30
C HIS A 267 -42.62 45.29 19.15
N ARG A 268 -42.15 46.54 19.31
CA ARG A 268 -42.24 47.57 18.28
C ARG A 268 -41.54 47.13 16.99
N LEU A 269 -40.30 46.65 17.09
CA LEU A 269 -39.52 46.21 15.92
C LEU A 269 -40.15 45.00 15.21
N VAL A 270 -40.64 44.02 15.97
CA VAL A 270 -41.31 42.86 15.35
C VAL A 270 -42.63 43.28 14.69
N ASN A 271 -43.39 44.18 15.32
CA ASN A 271 -44.63 44.69 14.74
C ASN A 271 -44.39 45.53 13.48
N GLU A 272 -43.33 46.36 13.45
CA GLU A 272 -42.94 47.10 12.25
C GLU A 272 -42.65 46.16 11.08
N TRP A 273 -41.88 45.10 11.32
CA TRP A 273 -41.64 44.07 10.30
C TRP A 273 -42.92 43.34 9.88
N LEU A 274 -43.83 43.03 10.82
CA LEU A 274 -45.12 42.40 10.50
C LEU A 274 -46.01 43.27 9.61
N ILE A 275 -46.02 44.60 9.83
CA ILE A 275 -46.76 45.56 9.00
C ILE A 275 -46.23 45.54 7.56
N GLU A 276 -44.93 45.35 7.36
CA GLU A 276 -44.36 45.21 6.02
C GLU A 276 -44.70 43.87 5.34
N GLN A 277 -45.05 42.85 6.13
CA GLN A 277 -45.26 41.47 5.70
C GLN A 277 -46.72 40.97 5.87
N VAL A 278 -47.69 41.83 5.56
CA VAL A 278 -49.14 41.57 5.72
C VAL A 278 -49.59 40.22 5.12
N ASN A 279 -48.97 39.78 4.03
CA ASN A 279 -49.36 38.55 3.32
C ASN A 279 -49.13 37.27 4.14
N LEU A 280 -48.26 37.29 5.15
CA LEU A 280 -47.99 36.13 6.00
C LEU A 280 -49.13 35.84 6.99
N LYS A 281 -50.03 36.81 7.25
CA LYS A 281 -51.14 36.69 8.22
C LYS A 281 -50.68 36.23 9.62
N LEU A 282 -49.46 36.56 10.00
CA LEU A 282 -48.91 36.27 11.31
C LEU A 282 -49.27 37.38 12.28
N SER A 283 -49.35 37.02 13.56
CA SER A 283 -49.50 37.96 14.67
C SER A 283 -48.33 37.80 15.63
N LEU A 284 -48.08 38.79 16.49
CA LEU A 284 -47.00 38.72 17.47
C LEU A 284 -47.06 37.44 18.33
N VAL A 285 -48.26 37.03 18.75
CA VAL A 285 -48.52 35.84 19.58
C VAL A 285 -48.21 34.53 18.83
N SER A 286 -48.16 34.57 17.50
CA SER A 286 -47.80 33.40 16.67
C SER A 286 -46.31 33.07 16.73
N PHE A 287 -45.46 33.99 17.24
CA PHE A 287 -44.03 33.79 17.34
C PHE A 287 -43.62 33.19 18.68
N GLN A 288 -42.60 32.34 18.63
CA GLN A 288 -41.81 31.97 19.78
C GLN A 288 -40.59 32.88 19.86
N PHE A 289 -40.33 33.46 21.03
CA PHE A 289 -39.18 34.34 21.28
C PHE A 289 -38.11 33.56 22.02
N ILE A 290 -37.01 33.25 21.35
CA ILE A 290 -35.90 32.49 21.94
C ILE A 290 -34.86 33.48 22.44
N LEU A 291 -34.66 33.54 23.75
CA LEU A 291 -33.73 34.46 24.38
C LEU A 291 -32.35 33.84 24.56
N CYS A 292 -31.31 34.59 24.18
CA CYS A 292 -29.92 34.28 24.46
C CYS A 292 -29.18 35.52 25.00
N GLY A 293 -27.90 35.34 25.32
CA GLY A 293 -27.08 36.37 25.96
C GLY A 293 -27.02 36.25 27.48
N GLY A 294 -26.06 36.95 28.10
CA GLY A 294 -25.77 36.81 29.52
C GLY A 294 -26.91 37.24 30.44
N ALA A 295 -27.65 38.28 30.05
CA ALA A 295 -28.73 38.84 30.85
C ALA A 295 -30.03 38.02 30.80
N ALA A 296 -30.24 37.25 29.72
CA ALA A 296 -31.37 36.32 29.62
C ALA A 296 -31.32 35.22 30.70
N ARG A 297 -30.16 35.01 31.35
CA ARG A 297 -29.96 34.05 32.45
C ARG A 297 -30.47 34.53 33.80
N GLN A 298 -30.94 35.77 33.91
CA GLN A 298 -31.43 36.28 35.19
C GLN A 298 -32.58 35.42 35.73
N PRO A 299 -32.54 35.01 37.02
CA PRO A 299 -33.62 34.24 37.62
C PRO A 299 -34.98 34.96 37.58
N GLY A 300 -36.00 34.32 37.02
CA GLY A 300 -37.35 34.90 36.94
C GLY A 300 -37.59 35.82 35.74
N PHE A 301 -36.60 36.01 34.85
CA PHE A 301 -36.73 36.90 33.69
C PHE A 301 -37.75 36.38 32.67
N ILE A 302 -37.61 35.13 32.26
CA ILE A 302 -38.51 34.48 31.29
C ILE A 302 -39.93 34.35 31.88
N GLU A 303 -40.04 33.96 33.14
CA GLU A 303 -41.31 33.84 33.86
C GLU A 303 -42.02 35.19 33.99
N TYR A 304 -41.27 36.28 34.12
CA TYR A 304 -41.80 37.63 34.14
C TYR A 304 -42.36 38.02 32.76
N LEU A 305 -41.61 37.79 31.68
CA LEU A 305 -42.03 38.14 30.31
C LEU A 305 -43.26 37.34 29.84
N ASN A 306 -43.40 36.11 30.31
CA ASN A 306 -44.55 35.24 30.02
C ASN A 306 -45.76 35.48 30.92
N ARG A 307 -45.72 36.44 31.86
CA ARG A 307 -46.84 36.70 32.78
C ARG A 307 -48.04 37.34 32.10
N ALA A 308 -47.82 38.14 31.05
CA ALA A 308 -48.89 38.82 30.35
C ALA A 308 -49.64 37.84 29.41
N PRO A 309 -50.99 37.79 29.46
CA PRO A 309 -51.78 36.79 28.73
C PRO A 309 -51.72 36.93 27.20
N ASP A 310 -51.44 38.14 26.70
CA ASP A 310 -51.30 38.43 25.25
C ASP A 310 -49.81 38.56 24.83
N SER A 311 -48.88 38.08 25.67
CA SER A 311 -47.45 38.07 25.37
C SER A 311 -47.12 36.88 24.46
N PRO A 312 -46.19 37.04 23.50
CA PRO A 312 -45.64 35.88 22.82
C PRO A 312 -44.91 34.95 23.80
N ALA A 313 -44.73 33.69 23.42
CA ALA A 313 -44.04 32.72 24.26
C ALA A 313 -42.53 32.99 24.26
N PHE A 314 -41.97 33.45 25.38
CA PHE A 314 -40.54 33.56 25.59
C PHE A 314 -39.98 32.24 26.11
N LEU A 315 -38.94 31.74 25.46
CA LEU A 315 -38.26 30.49 25.79
C LEU A 315 -36.75 30.74 25.94
N PRO A 316 -36.05 29.96 26.79
CA PRO A 316 -34.60 30.02 26.86
C PRO A 316 -33.98 29.46 25.59
N TRP A 317 -32.72 29.80 25.34
CA TRP A 317 -31.95 29.16 24.28
C TRP A 317 -31.88 27.64 24.50
N PRO A 318 -32.14 26.83 23.45
CA PRO A 318 -32.14 25.38 23.57
C PRO A 318 -30.71 24.84 23.81
N GLY A 319 -30.57 23.93 24.77
CA GLY A 319 -29.32 23.20 25.01
C GLY A 319 -29.18 21.97 24.09
N PRO A 320 -27.97 21.40 23.96
CA PRO A 320 -27.77 20.15 23.23
C PRO A 320 -28.47 18.99 23.97
N GLU A 321 -29.23 18.16 23.25
CA GLU A 321 -29.99 17.04 23.83
C GLU A 321 -29.10 15.98 24.54
N ASP A 322 -27.81 15.91 24.17
CA ASP A 322 -26.86 14.87 24.61
C ASP A 322 -25.87 15.32 25.71
N SER A 323 -25.97 16.54 26.23
CA SER A 323 -25.03 17.06 27.23
C SER A 323 -25.73 17.53 28.49
N ASP A 324 -25.22 17.12 29.66
CA ASP A 324 -25.55 17.68 30.98
C ASP A 324 -25.15 19.18 31.13
N GLU A 325 -24.78 19.84 30.03
CA GLU A 325 -24.48 21.27 30.00
C GLU A 325 -25.77 22.06 30.16
N ASP A 326 -25.79 22.99 31.12
CA ASP A 326 -26.90 23.90 31.35
C ASP A 326 -27.26 24.63 30.05
N SER A 327 -28.54 24.57 29.63
CA SER A 327 -29.03 25.27 28.42
C SER A 327 -28.74 26.78 28.44
N ALA A 328 -28.55 27.33 29.65
CA ALA A 328 -28.13 28.71 29.90
C ALA A 328 -26.69 29.01 29.43
N GLU A 329 -25.78 28.05 29.43
CA GLU A 329 -24.42 28.20 28.90
C GLU A 329 -24.41 28.10 27.37
N ALA A 330 -25.25 27.23 26.79
CA ALA A 330 -25.41 27.13 25.34
C ALA A 330 -25.85 28.46 24.71
N GLY A 331 -26.78 29.18 25.34
CA GLY A 331 -27.22 30.51 24.89
C GLY A 331 -26.14 31.59 24.95
N LEU A 332 -25.12 31.44 25.79
CA LEU A 332 -24.03 32.41 25.88
C LEU A 332 -23.13 32.36 24.63
N PHE A 333 -22.85 31.16 24.15
CA PHE A 333 -21.97 30.89 23.01
C PHE A 333 -22.69 30.76 21.66
N ALA A 334 -24.02 30.87 21.64
CA ALA A 334 -24.87 30.74 20.45
C ALA A 334 -24.35 31.50 19.21
N VAL A 335 -23.89 32.73 19.42
CA VAL A 335 -23.35 33.59 18.36
C VAL A 335 -22.00 33.04 17.85
N ALA A 336 -21.05 32.77 18.74
CA ALA A 336 -19.74 32.23 18.34
C ALA A 336 -19.86 30.84 17.68
N GLU A 337 -20.75 29.96 18.18
CA GLU A 337 -21.04 28.67 17.55
C GLU A 337 -21.63 28.83 16.14
N GLY A 338 -22.55 29.77 15.99
CA GLY A 338 -23.15 30.12 14.71
C GLY A 338 -22.13 30.60 13.67
N ALA A 339 -21.20 31.44 14.11
CA ALA A 339 -20.11 31.92 13.28
C ALA A 339 -19.14 30.79 12.88
N ALA A 340 -18.86 29.86 13.80
CA ALA A 340 -18.08 28.67 13.48
C ALA A 340 -18.78 27.80 12.43
N LEU A 341 -20.10 27.59 12.57
CA LEU A 341 -20.91 26.85 11.60
C LEU A 341 -20.94 27.51 10.22
N HIS A 342 -21.06 28.83 10.21
CA HIS A 342 -21.03 29.64 9.01
C HIS A 342 -19.68 29.48 8.28
N ALA A 343 -18.55 29.67 8.98
CA ALA A 343 -17.22 29.51 8.40
C ALA A 343 -16.91 28.08 7.93
N LEU A 344 -17.46 27.06 8.59
CA LEU A 344 -17.36 25.67 8.19
C LEU A 344 -18.24 25.33 6.95
N GLY A 345 -19.06 26.26 6.48
CA GLY A 345 -19.97 26.07 5.35
C GLY A 345 -21.16 25.17 5.69
N LYS A 346 -21.64 25.23 6.94
CA LYS A 346 -22.76 24.43 7.46
C LYS A 346 -23.99 25.27 7.84
N SER A 347 -23.92 26.59 7.66
CA SER A 347 -25.10 27.44 7.74
C SER A 347 -26.01 27.20 6.54
N LEU A 348 -27.33 27.15 6.77
CA LEU A 348 -28.34 27.17 5.69
C LEU A 348 -28.33 28.51 4.94
N GLN A 349 -27.96 29.59 5.63
CA GLN A 349 -27.86 30.94 5.11
C GLN A 349 -26.45 31.48 5.32
N SER A 350 -25.60 31.31 4.31
CA SER A 350 -24.23 31.81 4.36
C SER A 350 -24.13 33.15 3.62
N ALA A 351 -24.02 34.26 4.35
CA ALA A 351 -23.57 35.54 3.82
C ALA A 351 -22.28 35.96 4.54
N SER A 352 -21.14 35.90 3.85
CA SER A 352 -19.83 36.26 4.37
C SER A 352 -19.54 37.75 4.19
N LEU A 353 -19.29 38.45 5.28
CA LEU A 353 -18.87 39.85 5.30
C LEU A 353 -17.36 40.01 5.17
N LEU A 354 -16.64 38.94 4.79
CA LEU A 354 -15.20 39.02 4.58
C LEU A 354 -14.89 39.89 3.33
N PRO A 355 -14.10 40.97 3.46
CA PRO A 355 -13.69 41.80 2.33
C PRO A 355 -13.06 40.99 1.20
N LEU A 356 -13.26 41.43 -0.04
CA LEU A 356 -12.83 40.70 -1.25
C LEU A 356 -11.31 40.43 -1.27
N GLU A 357 -10.51 41.36 -0.73
CA GLU A 357 -9.07 41.24 -0.64
C GLU A 357 -8.66 40.07 0.28
N LEU A 358 -9.27 39.98 1.47
CA LEU A 358 -9.04 38.88 2.41
C LEU A 358 -9.57 37.55 1.87
N ARG A 359 -10.74 37.56 1.23
CA ARG A 359 -11.33 36.37 0.60
C ARG A 359 -10.43 35.79 -0.48
N LYS A 360 -9.83 36.63 -1.33
CA LYS A 360 -8.87 36.20 -2.35
C LYS A 360 -7.59 35.63 -1.73
N ASN A 361 -7.06 36.27 -0.69
CA ASN A 361 -5.86 35.78 0.01
C ASN A 361 -6.11 34.40 0.63
N TRP A 362 -7.24 34.24 1.33
CA TRP A 362 -7.65 32.95 1.90
C TRP A 362 -7.84 31.88 0.82
N GLN A 363 -8.49 32.21 -0.30
CA GLN A 363 -8.64 31.28 -1.43
C GLN A 363 -7.28 30.87 -2.02
N ASN A 364 -6.34 31.81 -2.18
CA ASN A 364 -5.00 31.53 -2.69
C ASN A 364 -4.18 30.65 -1.73
N GLN A 365 -4.28 30.88 -0.42
CA GLN A 365 -3.66 30.02 0.57
C GLN A 365 -4.26 28.61 0.52
N ARG A 366 -5.58 28.49 0.45
CA ARG A 366 -6.26 27.19 0.35
C ARG A 366 -5.90 26.44 -0.93
N THR A 367 -5.86 27.11 -2.08
CA THR A 367 -5.44 26.47 -3.35
C THR A 367 -3.97 26.06 -3.30
N SER A 368 -3.10 26.90 -2.74
CA SER A 368 -1.69 26.57 -2.52
C SER A 368 -1.53 25.33 -1.63
N GLN A 369 -2.24 25.25 -0.50
CA GLN A 369 -2.24 24.08 0.38
C GLN A 369 -2.74 22.83 -0.34
N ILE A 370 -3.82 22.92 -1.12
CA ILE A 370 -4.33 21.79 -1.91
C ILE A 370 -3.26 21.34 -2.93
N VAL A 371 -2.65 22.26 -3.67
CA VAL A 371 -1.59 21.94 -4.65
C VAL A 371 -0.37 21.31 -3.98
N GLN A 372 0.05 21.83 -2.83
CA GLN A 372 1.16 21.26 -2.05
C GLN A 372 0.83 19.85 -1.55
N SER A 373 -0.38 19.64 -1.02
CA SER A 373 -0.82 18.31 -0.57
C SER A 373 -0.90 17.28 -1.71
N LEU A 374 -1.40 17.70 -2.88
CA LEU A 374 -1.46 16.87 -4.09
C LEU A 374 -0.05 16.56 -4.61
N SER A 375 0.85 17.53 -4.57
CA SER A 375 2.26 17.36 -4.95
C SER A 375 2.98 16.39 -4.01
N PHE A 376 2.75 16.50 -2.71
CA PHE A 376 3.29 15.57 -1.72
C PHE A 376 2.73 14.15 -1.91
N MET A 377 1.43 14.01 -2.18
CA MET A 377 0.80 12.72 -2.49
C MET A 377 1.42 12.09 -3.74
N LEU A 378 1.64 12.88 -4.80
CA LEU A 378 2.27 12.42 -6.02
C LEU A 378 3.72 11.95 -5.77
N LEU A 379 4.49 12.69 -4.98
CA LEU A 379 5.85 12.30 -4.57
C LEU A 379 5.84 10.99 -3.76
N LEU A 380 4.87 10.82 -2.87
CA LEU A 380 4.70 9.58 -2.09
C LEU A 380 4.40 8.39 -2.99
N VAL A 381 3.51 8.55 -3.98
CA VAL A 381 3.20 7.51 -4.97
C VAL A 381 4.43 7.17 -5.82
N ALA A 382 5.17 8.18 -6.28
CA ALA A 382 6.41 7.97 -7.03
C ALA A 382 7.45 7.22 -6.18
N ALA A 383 7.61 7.56 -4.91
CA ALA A 383 8.49 6.86 -3.98
C ALA A 383 8.07 5.39 -3.78
N MET A 384 6.76 5.11 -3.64
CA MET A 384 6.24 3.75 -3.55
C MET A 384 6.51 2.94 -4.82
N LEU A 385 6.34 3.53 -6.01
CA LEU A 385 6.65 2.87 -7.28
C LEU A 385 8.14 2.56 -7.43
N LEU A 386 9.02 3.50 -7.04
CA LEU A 386 10.47 3.27 -7.05
C LEU A 386 10.88 2.19 -6.05
N ALA A 387 10.30 2.18 -4.85
CA ALA A 387 10.55 1.14 -3.85
C ALA A 387 10.09 -0.24 -4.35
N PHE A 388 8.92 -0.31 -4.97
CA PHE A 388 8.41 -1.55 -5.58
C PHE A 388 9.33 -2.03 -6.73
N GLY A 389 9.75 -1.12 -7.61
CA GLY A 389 10.68 -1.43 -8.70
C GLY A 389 12.04 -1.92 -8.20
N ALA A 390 12.59 -1.29 -7.14
CA ALA A 390 13.82 -1.71 -6.50
C ALA A 390 13.69 -3.09 -5.85
N TRP A 391 12.57 -3.35 -5.17
CA TRP A 391 12.26 -4.65 -4.58
C TRP A 391 12.16 -5.75 -5.65
N GLN A 392 11.43 -5.50 -6.74
CA GLN A 392 11.32 -6.44 -7.86
C GLN A 392 12.69 -6.73 -8.49
N LYS A 393 13.51 -5.69 -8.72
CA LYS A 393 14.86 -5.85 -9.28
C LYS A 393 15.76 -6.64 -8.33
N SER A 394 15.69 -6.38 -7.03
CA SER A 394 16.43 -7.14 -6.01
C SER A 394 16.03 -8.61 -6.01
N ASN A 395 14.72 -8.91 -6.07
CA ASN A 395 14.23 -10.29 -6.17
C ASN A 395 14.70 -11.00 -7.43
N ILE A 396 14.74 -10.31 -8.58
CA ILE A 396 15.27 -10.87 -9.83
C ILE A 396 16.78 -11.15 -9.70
N ILE A 397 17.54 -10.25 -9.10
CA ILE A 397 18.98 -10.45 -8.86
C ILE A 397 19.19 -11.67 -7.96
N ASN A 398 18.44 -11.79 -6.87
CA ASN A 398 18.53 -12.93 -5.95
C ASN A 398 18.17 -14.26 -6.63
N ARG A 399 17.19 -14.28 -7.54
CA ARG A 399 16.87 -15.47 -8.34
C ARG A 399 18.01 -15.81 -9.32
N LYS A 400 18.60 -14.81 -9.97
CA LYS A 400 19.74 -15.01 -10.87
C LYS A 400 20.97 -15.53 -10.14
N THR A 401 21.28 -15.01 -8.96
CA THR A 401 22.41 -15.48 -8.15
C THR A 401 22.18 -16.90 -7.64
N ALA A 402 20.95 -17.25 -7.26
CA ALA A 402 20.60 -18.63 -6.91
C ALA A 402 20.81 -19.60 -8.08
N MET A 403 20.33 -19.26 -9.28
CA MET A 403 20.53 -20.08 -10.49
C MET A 403 22.01 -20.22 -10.88
N LEU A 404 22.81 -19.16 -10.72
CA LEU A 404 24.26 -19.25 -10.93
C LEU A 404 24.92 -20.21 -9.93
N GLY A 405 24.45 -20.24 -8.68
CA GLY A 405 24.88 -21.21 -7.67
C GLY A 405 24.54 -22.65 -8.06
N GLU A 406 23.33 -22.90 -8.59
CA GLU A 406 22.93 -24.22 -9.09
C GLU A 406 23.77 -24.66 -10.30
N ILE A 407 24.01 -23.77 -11.27
CA ILE A 407 24.86 -24.07 -12.42
C ILE A 407 26.27 -24.42 -11.97
N GLN A 408 26.82 -23.68 -11.00
CA GLN A 408 28.16 -23.95 -10.47
C GLN A 408 28.22 -25.31 -9.74
N SER A 409 27.17 -25.69 -9.02
CA SER A 409 27.12 -27.01 -8.38
C SER A 409 27.04 -28.14 -9.40
N VAL A 410 26.25 -27.99 -10.47
CA VAL A 410 26.20 -28.96 -11.58
C VAL A 410 27.56 -29.10 -12.27
N TRP A 411 28.28 -27.99 -12.51
CA TRP A 411 29.63 -28.05 -13.05
C TRP A 411 30.59 -28.86 -12.18
N THR A 412 30.51 -28.70 -10.85
CA THR A 412 31.33 -29.52 -9.93
C THR A 412 30.94 -31.00 -9.97
N GLN A 413 29.65 -31.32 -10.13
CA GLN A 413 29.19 -32.70 -10.27
C GLN A 413 29.70 -33.34 -11.57
N ILE A 414 29.64 -32.64 -12.70
CA ILE A 414 30.16 -33.13 -13.98
C ILE A 414 31.67 -33.44 -13.86
N ARG A 415 32.44 -32.52 -13.27
CA ARG A 415 33.88 -32.73 -13.07
C ARG A 415 34.18 -33.93 -12.17
N ASN A 416 33.43 -34.08 -11.08
CA ASN A 416 33.54 -35.25 -10.20
C ASN A 416 33.19 -36.56 -10.94
N LEU A 417 32.18 -36.55 -11.82
CA LEU A 417 31.82 -37.70 -12.65
C LEU A 417 32.92 -38.04 -13.65
N GLU A 418 33.53 -37.04 -14.30
CA GLU A 418 34.67 -37.27 -15.19
C GLU A 418 35.87 -37.86 -14.46
N ASP A 419 36.20 -37.34 -13.28
CA ASP A 419 37.30 -37.86 -12.45
C ASP A 419 37.02 -39.28 -11.97
N ASN A 420 35.78 -39.58 -11.56
CA ASN A 420 35.35 -40.93 -11.19
C ASN A 420 35.41 -41.89 -12.39
N ARG A 421 35.01 -41.43 -13.58
CA ARG A 421 35.11 -42.23 -14.81
C ARG A 421 36.57 -42.56 -15.14
N LYS A 422 37.49 -41.59 -15.01
CA LYS A 422 38.93 -41.81 -15.19
C LYS A 422 39.48 -42.81 -14.17
N LYS A 423 39.10 -42.68 -12.90
CA LYS A 423 39.48 -43.64 -11.85
C LYS A 423 38.98 -45.05 -12.14
N LEU A 424 37.72 -45.18 -12.59
CA LEU A 424 37.13 -46.47 -12.91
C LEU A 424 37.82 -47.11 -14.12
N ALA A 425 38.13 -46.33 -15.15
CA ALA A 425 38.93 -46.79 -16.29
C ALA A 425 40.33 -47.25 -15.86
N GLY A 426 41.01 -46.47 -15.00
CA GLY A 426 42.33 -46.84 -14.46
C GLY A 426 42.29 -48.12 -13.60
N ASN A 427 41.27 -48.27 -12.75
CA ASN A 427 41.08 -49.48 -11.95
C ASN A 427 40.77 -50.69 -12.83
N PHE A 428 39.98 -50.51 -13.89
CA PHE A 428 39.69 -51.58 -14.84
C PHE A 428 40.96 -52.05 -15.55
N GLU A 429 41.78 -51.13 -16.06
CA GLU A 429 43.07 -51.46 -16.68
C GLU A 429 44.03 -52.15 -15.69
N ALA A 430 44.00 -51.78 -14.41
CA ALA A 430 44.81 -52.44 -13.37
C ALA A 430 44.37 -53.91 -13.13
N VAL A 431 43.08 -54.21 -13.22
CA VAL A 431 42.53 -55.56 -12.97
C VAL A 431 42.52 -56.41 -14.25
N ARG A 432 42.56 -55.79 -15.43
CA ARG A 432 42.58 -56.44 -16.75
C ARG A 432 43.54 -57.63 -16.87
N PRO A 433 44.84 -57.54 -16.51
CA PRO A 433 45.74 -58.68 -16.65
C PRO A 433 45.35 -59.89 -15.77
N LEU A 434 44.68 -59.65 -14.63
CA LEU A 434 44.17 -60.72 -13.79
C LEU A 434 42.99 -61.43 -14.46
N LEU A 435 42.08 -60.67 -15.07
CA LEU A 435 40.93 -61.22 -15.81
C LEU A 435 41.40 -61.99 -17.04
N GLU A 436 42.36 -61.46 -17.79
CA GLU A 436 42.97 -62.14 -18.94
C GLU A 436 43.61 -63.48 -18.53
N ARG A 437 44.34 -63.51 -17.40
CA ARG A 437 44.95 -64.74 -16.88
C ARG A 437 43.91 -65.75 -16.38
N GLN A 438 42.87 -65.30 -15.68
CA GLN A 438 41.78 -66.17 -15.22
C GLN A 438 41.02 -66.77 -16.40
N GLN A 439 40.70 -65.95 -17.39
CA GLN A 439 40.00 -66.38 -18.59
C GLN A 439 40.84 -67.38 -19.38
N PHE A 440 42.14 -67.12 -19.58
CA PHE A 440 43.04 -68.07 -20.22
C PHE A 440 43.11 -69.41 -19.47
N THR A 441 43.12 -69.37 -18.14
CA THR A 441 43.09 -70.59 -17.29
C THR A 441 41.79 -71.36 -17.49
N TYR A 442 40.65 -70.66 -17.50
CA TYR A 442 39.34 -71.25 -17.76
C TYR A 442 39.24 -71.81 -19.18
N ASP A 443 39.80 -71.12 -20.17
CA ASP A 443 39.88 -71.54 -21.57
C ASP A 443 40.70 -72.82 -21.73
N THR A 444 41.82 -72.89 -21.03
CA THR A 444 42.69 -74.07 -20.95
C THR A 444 41.95 -75.27 -20.35
N LEU A 445 41.37 -75.14 -19.15
CA LEU A 445 40.75 -76.24 -18.42
C LEU A 445 39.56 -76.86 -19.15
N GLN A 446 38.68 -76.01 -19.68
CA GLN A 446 37.52 -76.45 -20.44
C GLN A 446 37.91 -77.07 -21.79
N THR A 447 38.96 -76.57 -22.46
CA THR A 447 39.49 -77.21 -23.67
C THR A 447 40.01 -78.61 -23.35
N LEU A 448 40.76 -78.77 -22.26
CA LEU A 448 41.22 -80.08 -21.79
C LEU A 448 40.05 -81.02 -21.45
N ALA A 449 39.00 -80.52 -20.79
CA ALA A 449 37.80 -81.30 -20.50
C ALA A 449 37.10 -81.79 -21.78
N LEU A 450 37.01 -80.94 -22.81
CA LEU A 450 36.46 -81.31 -24.12
C LEU A 450 37.32 -82.36 -24.84
N LEU A 451 38.64 -82.21 -24.80
CA LEU A 451 39.56 -83.22 -25.35
C LEU A 451 39.47 -84.56 -24.58
N GLN A 452 39.25 -84.52 -23.27
CA GLN A 452 39.01 -85.73 -22.49
C GLN A 452 37.68 -86.40 -22.88
N GLN A 453 36.62 -85.62 -23.08
CA GLN A 453 35.30 -86.13 -23.48
C GLN A 453 35.33 -86.78 -24.88
N THR A 454 36.05 -86.19 -25.84
CA THR A 454 36.18 -86.78 -27.19
C THR A 454 37.00 -88.08 -27.18
N ARG A 455 37.94 -88.23 -26.25
CA ARG A 455 38.71 -89.48 -26.06
C ARG A 455 37.86 -90.61 -25.50
N ALA A 456 36.96 -90.36 -24.55
CA ALA A 456 36.26 -91.40 -23.78
C ALA A 456 35.53 -92.44 -24.65
N ASN A 457 35.18 -92.09 -25.89
CA ASN A 457 34.41 -92.93 -26.80
C ASN A 457 35.24 -93.61 -27.90
N ARG A 458 36.58 -93.48 -27.91
CA ARG A 458 37.40 -93.92 -29.05
C ARG A 458 38.81 -94.39 -28.67
N SER A 459 39.36 -95.27 -29.51
CA SER A 459 40.75 -95.75 -29.39
C SER A 459 41.72 -94.77 -30.02
N PHE A 460 41.99 -93.64 -29.37
CA PHE A 460 43.12 -92.74 -29.68
C PHE A 460 43.66 -92.11 -28.38
N TRP A 461 44.84 -91.51 -28.41
CA TRP A 461 45.37 -90.76 -27.26
C TRP A 461 45.94 -89.42 -27.69
N HIS A 462 45.88 -88.45 -26.77
CA HIS A 462 46.54 -87.16 -26.92
C HIS A 462 47.99 -87.30 -26.44
N VAL A 463 48.93 -86.75 -27.22
CA VAL A 463 50.37 -86.81 -26.91
C VAL A 463 50.87 -85.47 -26.40
N LEU A 464 50.32 -84.37 -26.91
CA LEU A 464 50.72 -83.02 -26.55
C LEU A 464 49.49 -82.12 -26.49
N PHE A 465 49.46 -81.23 -25.50
CA PHE A 465 48.54 -80.11 -25.47
C PHE A 465 49.31 -78.86 -25.07
N ALA A 466 49.27 -77.84 -25.92
CA ALA A 466 49.95 -76.58 -25.68
C ALA A 466 49.08 -75.42 -26.18
N ASP A 467 49.26 -74.23 -25.64
CA ASP A 467 48.73 -73.03 -26.30
C ASP A 467 49.48 -72.80 -27.62
N ALA A 468 48.81 -72.16 -28.57
CA ALA A 468 49.35 -71.92 -29.90
C ALA A 468 50.68 -71.15 -29.86
N GLN A 469 50.84 -70.19 -28.94
CA GLN A 469 52.05 -69.39 -28.86
C GLN A 469 53.22 -70.24 -28.41
N THR A 470 53.05 -71.01 -27.33
CA THR A 470 54.07 -71.94 -26.82
C THR A 470 54.38 -73.02 -27.86
N TYR A 471 53.38 -73.58 -28.53
CA TYR A 471 53.59 -74.60 -29.56
C TYR A 471 54.41 -74.09 -30.74
N PHE A 472 54.10 -72.91 -31.28
CA PHE A 472 54.83 -72.36 -32.44
C PHE A 472 56.17 -71.71 -32.08
N SER A 473 56.36 -71.30 -30.82
CA SER A 473 57.62 -70.73 -30.33
C SER A 473 58.61 -71.77 -29.83
N ALA A 474 58.15 -72.97 -29.47
CA ALA A 474 59.03 -74.03 -29.00
C ALA A 474 60.03 -74.48 -30.10
N PRO A 475 61.33 -74.62 -29.76
CA PRO A 475 62.33 -75.11 -30.69
C PRO A 475 62.08 -76.60 -31.01
N PRO A 476 62.35 -77.07 -32.25
CA PRO A 476 62.21 -78.47 -32.59
C PRO A 476 63.19 -79.33 -31.78
N VAL A 477 62.70 -80.45 -31.22
CA VAL A 477 63.50 -81.40 -30.43
C VAL A 477 64.62 -81.97 -31.32
N GLY A 478 65.88 -81.63 -31.02
CA GLY A 478 67.06 -82.08 -31.77
C GLY A 478 67.88 -81.00 -32.50
N ALA A 479 67.46 -79.73 -32.46
CA ALA A 479 68.26 -78.62 -32.97
C ALA A 479 69.30 -78.16 -31.92
N THR A 480 70.57 -78.57 -32.08
CA THR A 480 71.69 -78.20 -31.19
C THR A 480 72.35 -76.86 -31.49
N ASN A 481 71.75 -76.01 -32.34
CA ASN A 481 72.28 -74.68 -32.61
C ASN A 481 71.43 -73.62 -31.91
N GLU A 482 71.85 -73.28 -30.71
CA GLU A 482 71.45 -72.07 -30.00
C GLU A 482 72.02 -70.86 -30.76
N PRO A 483 71.21 -69.94 -31.32
CA PRO A 483 71.74 -68.69 -31.84
C PRO A 483 72.17 -67.78 -30.66
N PRO A 484 73.30 -67.05 -30.79
CA PRO A 484 73.89 -66.30 -29.69
C PRO A 484 72.98 -65.16 -29.20
N PRO A 485 73.01 -64.81 -27.90
CA PRO A 485 72.31 -63.65 -27.38
C PRO A 485 72.92 -62.38 -28.01
N ALA A 486 72.14 -61.69 -28.86
CA ALA A 486 72.52 -60.38 -29.33
C ALA A 486 72.34 -59.37 -28.19
N GLU A 487 73.45 -59.12 -27.48
CA GLU A 487 73.66 -57.91 -26.70
C GLU A 487 73.54 -56.70 -27.64
N PHE A 488 72.57 -55.82 -27.38
CA PHE A 488 72.61 -54.45 -27.90
C PHE A 488 72.50 -53.49 -26.72
N SER A 489 73.64 -53.29 -26.08
CA SER A 489 73.93 -52.16 -25.20
C SER A 489 74.26 -50.95 -26.07
N GLY A 490 73.41 -49.93 -26.03
CA GLY A 490 73.68 -48.60 -26.58
C GLY A 490 73.17 -47.53 -25.60
N PRO A 491 73.92 -46.44 -25.35
CA PRO A 491 73.59 -45.47 -24.31
C PRO A 491 72.47 -44.52 -24.79
N VAL A 492 71.37 -44.42 -24.05
CA VAL A 492 70.28 -43.47 -24.32
C VAL A 492 70.19 -42.47 -23.17
N LEU A 493 70.30 -41.18 -23.55
CA LEU A 493 70.11 -39.99 -22.73
C LEU A 493 68.72 -39.96 -22.04
N PRO A 494 68.59 -39.32 -20.87
CA PRO A 494 67.31 -39.27 -20.15
C PRO A 494 66.31 -38.35 -20.87
N SER A 495 65.30 -38.93 -21.51
CA SER A 495 64.08 -38.25 -21.97
C SER A 495 62.98 -38.45 -20.92
N PRO A 496 62.19 -37.41 -20.55
CA PRO A 496 61.15 -37.51 -19.52
C PRO A 496 59.81 -38.06 -20.03
N PHE A 497 59.79 -38.69 -21.21
CA PHE A 497 58.60 -39.33 -21.76
C PHE A 497 58.76 -40.86 -21.75
N PRO A 498 57.77 -41.62 -21.24
CA PRO A 498 57.79 -43.07 -21.34
C PRO A 498 57.78 -43.46 -22.83
N PRO A 499 58.72 -44.28 -23.32
CA PRO A 499 58.66 -44.78 -24.69
C PRO A 499 57.44 -45.70 -24.84
N PRO A 500 56.73 -45.65 -25.98
CA PRO A 500 55.68 -46.62 -26.28
C PRO A 500 56.26 -48.04 -26.33
N PRO A 501 55.49 -49.09 -25.99
CA PRO A 501 55.96 -50.46 -26.07
C PRO A 501 56.38 -50.77 -27.50
N THR A 502 57.68 -50.95 -27.70
CA THR A 502 58.31 -51.38 -28.94
C THR A 502 57.93 -52.83 -29.20
N LEU A 503 56.86 -53.03 -29.97
CA LEU A 503 56.58 -54.29 -30.63
C LEU A 503 57.75 -54.61 -31.55
N SER A 504 58.53 -55.61 -31.13
CA SER A 504 59.64 -56.16 -31.89
C SER A 504 59.10 -56.68 -33.22
N THR A 505 59.43 -56.00 -34.30
CA THR A 505 59.18 -56.43 -35.68
C THR A 505 60.00 -57.68 -35.97
N THR A 506 59.44 -58.85 -35.66
CA THR A 506 59.77 -60.09 -36.36
C THR A 506 58.92 -60.13 -37.62
N THR A 507 59.46 -59.53 -38.66
CA THR A 507 58.87 -59.50 -40.01
C THR A 507 58.60 -60.93 -40.49
N ASN A 508 57.36 -61.19 -40.89
CA ASN A 508 56.83 -62.40 -41.55
C ASN A 508 56.32 -63.57 -40.69
N ARG A 509 56.11 -63.44 -39.38
CA ARG A 509 55.24 -64.40 -38.67
C ARG A 509 53.80 -63.89 -38.65
N PRO A 510 52.80 -64.63 -39.17
CA PRO A 510 51.41 -64.26 -39.02
C PRO A 510 51.08 -64.13 -37.52
N PRO A 511 50.29 -63.13 -37.11
CA PRO A 511 49.92 -62.97 -35.70
C PRO A 511 49.33 -64.28 -35.22
N VAL A 512 49.94 -64.86 -34.19
CA VAL A 512 49.52 -66.15 -33.64
C VAL A 512 48.11 -65.96 -33.09
N LYS A 513 47.13 -66.51 -33.79
CA LYS A 513 45.74 -66.52 -33.36
C LYS A 513 45.65 -67.20 -31.99
N LEU A 514 44.83 -66.66 -31.10
CA LEU A 514 44.57 -67.25 -29.79
C LEU A 514 43.90 -68.61 -29.99
N GLY A 515 44.56 -69.65 -29.52
CA GLY A 515 44.12 -71.02 -29.70
C GLY A 515 45.01 -71.99 -28.97
N PHE A 516 44.61 -73.25 -29.02
CA PHE A 516 45.39 -74.37 -28.50
C PHE A 516 45.81 -75.29 -29.65
N VAL A 517 46.91 -76.01 -29.46
CA VAL A 517 47.32 -77.10 -30.32
C VAL A 517 47.28 -78.39 -29.54
N ALA A 518 46.50 -79.35 -30.03
CA ALA A 518 46.37 -80.68 -29.46
C ALA A 518 46.90 -81.71 -30.46
N GLU A 519 47.96 -82.44 -30.08
CA GLU A 519 48.46 -83.56 -30.87
C GLU A 519 47.84 -84.87 -30.39
N LEU A 520 47.44 -85.71 -31.33
CA LEU A 520 46.83 -86.99 -31.07
C LEU A 520 47.35 -88.08 -32.01
N CYS A 521 47.37 -89.31 -31.49
CA CYS A 521 47.76 -90.51 -32.21
C CYS A 521 46.58 -91.47 -32.33
N ILE A 522 46.30 -91.91 -33.56
CA ILE A 522 45.20 -92.83 -33.87
C ILE A 522 45.81 -94.17 -34.29
N PRO A 523 45.68 -95.25 -33.49
CA PRO A 523 46.26 -96.56 -33.80
C PRO A 523 45.64 -97.23 -35.04
N GLU A 524 44.45 -96.85 -35.47
CA GLU A 524 43.78 -97.41 -36.66
C GLU A 524 44.53 -97.08 -37.96
N GLU A 525 44.33 -97.90 -39.00
CA GLU A 525 44.97 -97.73 -40.31
C GLU A 525 43.98 -97.32 -41.40
N GLY A 526 44.50 -96.68 -42.46
CA GLY A 526 43.76 -96.42 -43.68
C GLY A 526 42.50 -95.57 -43.49
N GLU A 527 41.36 -96.09 -43.95
CA GLU A 527 40.08 -95.38 -43.89
C GLU A 527 39.54 -95.19 -42.47
N ALA A 528 39.79 -96.15 -41.57
CA ALA A 528 39.31 -96.08 -40.19
C ALA A 528 39.95 -94.88 -39.47
N MET A 529 41.26 -94.70 -39.62
CA MET A 529 42.00 -93.54 -39.11
C MET A 529 41.42 -92.20 -39.58
N ARG A 530 41.12 -92.07 -40.89
CA ARG A 530 40.55 -90.84 -41.46
C ARG A 530 39.14 -90.57 -40.93
N ARG A 531 38.32 -91.61 -40.77
CA ARG A 531 36.98 -91.50 -40.17
C ARG A 531 37.07 -91.03 -38.72
N THR A 532 37.97 -91.63 -37.93
CA THR A 532 38.20 -91.26 -36.53
C THR A 532 38.68 -89.82 -36.39
N LEU A 533 39.66 -89.38 -37.19
CA LEU A 533 40.14 -87.98 -37.18
C LEU A 533 39.04 -86.99 -37.59
N SER A 534 38.30 -87.29 -38.66
CA SER A 534 37.21 -86.44 -39.15
C SER A 534 36.09 -86.30 -38.12
N GLN A 535 35.75 -87.39 -37.42
CA GLN A 535 34.77 -87.35 -36.35
C GLN A 535 35.24 -86.51 -35.15
N VAL A 536 36.50 -86.66 -34.72
CA VAL A 536 37.07 -85.84 -33.62
C VAL A 536 37.03 -84.36 -33.98
N VAL A 537 37.46 -83.99 -35.19
CA VAL A 537 37.39 -82.60 -35.68
C VAL A 537 35.94 -82.12 -35.70
N THR A 538 35.02 -82.93 -36.23
CA THR A 538 33.60 -82.55 -36.33
C THR A 538 32.95 -82.36 -34.94
N GLU A 539 33.29 -83.19 -33.96
CA GLU A 539 32.81 -83.06 -32.59
C GLU A 539 33.36 -81.83 -31.89
N LEU A 540 34.66 -81.54 -32.06
CA LEU A 540 35.25 -80.32 -31.52
C LEU A 540 34.67 -79.08 -32.21
N LYS A 541 34.47 -79.09 -33.53
CA LYS A 541 33.80 -78.00 -34.27
C LYS A 541 32.37 -77.72 -33.82
N LYS A 542 31.66 -78.72 -33.28
CA LYS A 542 30.29 -78.51 -32.75
C LYS A 542 30.27 -77.69 -31.46
N ASN A 543 31.39 -77.58 -30.76
CA ASN A 543 31.45 -76.77 -29.56
C ASN A 543 31.61 -75.29 -29.92
N ALA A 544 30.68 -74.44 -29.49
CA ALA A 544 30.66 -73.00 -29.76
C ALA A 544 31.95 -72.28 -29.34
N ARG A 545 32.72 -72.88 -28.43
CA ARG A 545 33.95 -72.29 -27.90
C ARG A 545 35.10 -72.20 -28.88
N PHE A 546 35.10 -73.07 -29.89
CA PHE A 546 36.11 -73.02 -30.95
C PHE A 546 35.50 -72.34 -32.17
N LYS A 547 36.13 -71.25 -32.59
CA LYS A 547 35.81 -70.59 -33.86
C LYS A 547 36.17 -71.47 -35.05
N SER A 548 37.31 -72.16 -34.95
CA SER A 548 37.75 -73.12 -35.96
C SER A 548 38.55 -74.25 -35.29
N VAL A 549 38.42 -75.46 -35.84
CA VAL A 549 39.20 -76.64 -35.41
C VAL A 549 39.73 -77.32 -36.66
N ASP A 550 41.00 -77.11 -36.98
CA ASP A 550 41.56 -77.63 -38.24
C ASP A 550 42.79 -78.50 -37.98
N VAL A 551 42.99 -79.51 -38.83
CA VAL A 551 44.20 -80.34 -38.77
C VAL A 551 45.36 -79.53 -39.32
N LEU A 552 46.43 -79.39 -38.54
CA LEU A 552 47.63 -78.71 -38.98
C LEU A 552 48.31 -79.53 -40.10
N PRO A 553 48.66 -78.88 -41.22
CA PRO A 553 49.44 -79.50 -42.28
C PRO A 553 50.82 -79.90 -41.72
N PRO A 554 51.43 -80.98 -42.22
CA PRO A 554 52.69 -81.52 -41.68
C PRO A 554 53.82 -80.48 -41.62
N GLU A 555 53.85 -79.54 -42.56
CA GLU A 555 54.83 -78.43 -42.60
C GLU A 555 54.72 -77.46 -41.42
N GLN A 556 53.55 -77.35 -40.80
CA GLN A 556 53.29 -76.47 -39.65
C GLN A 556 53.41 -77.21 -38.31
N ARG A 557 53.61 -78.53 -38.32
CA ARG A 557 53.76 -79.31 -37.10
C ARG A 557 55.15 -79.11 -36.50
N ARG A 558 55.22 -79.12 -35.18
CA ARG A 558 56.47 -79.10 -34.44
C ARG A 558 56.63 -80.45 -33.77
N THR A 559 57.79 -81.06 -33.92
CA THR A 559 58.09 -82.35 -33.28
C THR A 559 58.41 -82.11 -31.80
N LEU A 560 57.38 -81.85 -31.00
CA LEU A 560 57.49 -81.62 -29.55
C LEU A 560 57.08 -82.85 -28.75
N ALA A 561 56.22 -83.70 -29.31
CA ALA A 561 55.88 -84.98 -28.73
C ALA A 561 57.09 -85.91 -28.66
N GLU A 562 57.22 -86.64 -27.56
CA GLU A 562 58.25 -87.67 -27.42
C GLU A 562 58.04 -88.75 -28.50
N PRO A 563 59.08 -89.12 -29.27
CA PRO A 563 58.93 -90.05 -30.39
C PRO A 563 58.47 -91.45 -29.96
N LYS A 564 58.62 -91.83 -28.69
CA LYS A 564 58.12 -93.09 -28.13
C LYS A 564 56.61 -93.13 -27.95
N ALA A 565 55.97 -91.98 -27.80
CA ALA A 565 54.52 -91.86 -27.62
C ALA A 565 53.76 -91.70 -28.95
N VAL A 566 54.49 -91.63 -30.07
CA VAL A 566 53.97 -91.33 -31.40
C VAL A 566 54.10 -92.57 -32.29
N ILE A 567 53.00 -92.96 -32.95
CA ILE A 567 53.06 -93.95 -34.04
C ILE A 567 53.37 -93.19 -35.35
N PRO A 568 54.47 -93.53 -36.05
CA PRO A 568 54.80 -92.92 -37.35
C PRO A 568 53.61 -93.01 -38.32
N ASP A 569 53.40 -91.96 -39.11
CA ASP A 569 52.31 -91.82 -40.09
C ASP A 569 50.87 -91.84 -39.52
N ARG A 570 50.72 -91.89 -38.19
CA ARG A 570 49.41 -91.91 -37.49
C ARG A 570 49.27 -90.80 -36.45
N HIS A 571 50.07 -89.75 -36.60
CA HIS A 571 50.11 -88.57 -35.74
C HIS A 571 49.43 -87.39 -36.43
N PHE A 572 48.59 -86.68 -35.69
CA PHE A 572 47.90 -85.49 -36.18
C PHE A 572 47.95 -84.40 -35.12
N ALA A 573 48.16 -83.15 -35.55
CA ALA A 573 48.04 -81.99 -34.70
C ALA A 573 46.77 -81.22 -35.09
N LEU A 574 45.95 -80.85 -34.11
CA LEU A 574 44.74 -80.07 -34.29
C LEU A 574 44.99 -78.65 -33.76
N PHE A 575 44.72 -77.64 -34.57
CA PHE A 575 44.66 -76.25 -34.15
C PHE A 575 43.23 -75.90 -33.72
N LEU A 576 43.06 -75.48 -32.47
CA LEU A 576 41.80 -75.13 -31.84
C LEU A 576 41.75 -73.61 -31.66
N GLU A 577 41.26 -72.87 -32.65
CA GLU A 577 41.10 -71.41 -32.58
C GLU A 577 39.95 -71.09 -31.63
N LEU A 578 40.22 -70.34 -30.56
CA LEU A 578 39.18 -69.92 -29.62
C LEU A 578 38.33 -68.81 -30.24
N GLU A 579 37.05 -68.76 -29.86
CA GLU A 579 36.22 -67.58 -30.14
C GLU A 579 36.78 -66.35 -29.40
N THR A 580 36.76 -65.19 -30.06
CA THR A 580 37.39 -63.96 -29.55
C THR A 580 36.82 -63.56 -28.20
N ASN A 581 37.69 -63.48 -27.18
CA ASN A 581 37.33 -63.04 -25.84
C ASN A 581 36.89 -61.57 -25.83
N GLU A 582 35.73 -61.29 -25.22
CA GLU A 582 35.19 -59.95 -25.02
C GLU A 582 36.15 -59.04 -24.21
N PHE A 583 37.02 -59.63 -23.39
CA PHE A 583 38.00 -58.91 -22.57
C PHE A 583 39.18 -58.30 -23.34
N LEU A 584 39.40 -58.69 -24.60
CA LEU A 584 40.53 -58.18 -25.39
C LEU A 584 40.19 -56.91 -26.18
N SER A 585 38.91 -56.59 -26.33
CA SER A 585 38.45 -55.42 -27.06
C SER A 585 37.57 -54.54 -26.18
N LEU A 586 38.17 -53.51 -25.57
CA LEU A 586 37.36 -52.34 -25.23
C LEU A 586 36.88 -51.74 -26.56
N PRO A 587 35.59 -51.39 -26.70
CA PRO A 587 35.17 -50.51 -27.78
C PRO A 587 36.03 -49.25 -27.63
N ALA A 588 36.87 -48.97 -28.62
CA ALA A 588 37.64 -47.74 -28.63
C ALA A 588 36.65 -46.61 -28.35
N ILE A 589 36.81 -45.94 -27.20
CA ILE A 589 36.02 -44.77 -26.86
C ILE A 589 36.39 -43.76 -27.92
N SER A 590 35.58 -43.67 -28.98
CA SER A 590 35.75 -42.70 -30.05
C SER A 590 35.68 -41.33 -29.39
N THR A 591 36.84 -40.73 -29.16
CA THR A 591 36.99 -39.34 -28.74
C THR A 591 36.63 -38.37 -29.87
N ASN A 592 36.17 -38.87 -31.01
CA ASN A 592 35.71 -38.11 -32.17
C ASN A 592 34.18 -37.98 -32.20
N ALA A 593 33.53 -37.82 -31.04
CA ALA A 593 32.25 -37.15 -31.04
C ALA A 593 32.53 -35.66 -31.35
N PRO A 594 32.01 -35.10 -32.46
CA PRO A 594 32.25 -33.70 -32.80
C PRO A 594 31.79 -32.81 -31.64
N PRO A 595 32.51 -31.71 -31.35
CA PRO A 595 32.10 -30.78 -30.31
C PRO A 595 30.66 -30.34 -30.60
N VAL A 596 29.76 -30.62 -29.64
CA VAL A 596 28.40 -30.09 -29.68
C VAL A 596 28.54 -28.57 -29.77
N PRO A 597 28.05 -27.92 -30.84
CA PRO A 597 28.20 -26.49 -31.00
C PRO A 597 27.53 -25.77 -29.82
N PRO A 598 28.08 -24.65 -29.34
CA PRO A 598 27.46 -23.89 -28.26
C PRO A 598 26.05 -23.52 -28.71
N ALA A 599 25.05 -24.01 -27.97
CA ALA A 599 23.67 -23.65 -28.18
C ALA A 599 23.57 -22.12 -28.09
N SER A 600 23.35 -21.50 -29.25
CA SER A 600 23.01 -20.08 -29.30
C SER A 600 21.76 -19.85 -28.45
N PRO A 601 21.68 -18.73 -27.71
CA PRO A 601 20.50 -18.43 -26.92
C PRO A 601 19.33 -18.22 -27.88
N ALA A 602 18.53 -19.27 -28.08
CA ALA A 602 17.25 -19.17 -28.74
C ALA A 602 16.44 -18.15 -27.94
N ARG A 603 16.12 -17.05 -28.62
CA ARG A 603 15.19 -16.02 -28.19
C ARG A 603 13.86 -16.72 -27.89
N ALA A 604 13.65 -17.07 -26.62
CA ALA A 604 12.38 -17.58 -26.14
C ALA A 604 11.37 -16.43 -26.23
N THR A 605 10.61 -16.41 -27.33
CA THR A 605 9.35 -15.70 -27.39
C THR A 605 8.45 -16.38 -26.36
N ILE A 606 8.35 -15.78 -25.18
CA ILE A 606 7.38 -16.17 -24.15
C ILE A 606 6.01 -15.83 -24.73
N ALA A 607 5.37 -16.81 -25.36
CA ALA A 607 3.93 -16.81 -25.52
C ALA A 607 3.33 -16.88 -24.11
N ALA A 608 2.54 -15.87 -23.76
CA ALA A 608 1.85 -15.79 -22.49
C ALA A 608 1.01 -17.06 -22.26
N PRO A 609 1.04 -17.66 -21.06
CA PRO A 609 0.12 -18.72 -20.72
C PRO A 609 -1.29 -18.12 -20.67
N GLN A 610 -2.19 -18.59 -21.54
CA GLN A 610 -3.62 -18.37 -21.36
C GLN A 610 -4.07 -19.07 -20.07
N PRO A 611 -4.75 -18.37 -19.15
CA PRO A 611 -5.35 -19.02 -17.99
C PRO A 611 -6.68 -19.65 -18.42
N VAL A 612 -6.68 -20.96 -18.68
CA VAL A 612 -7.92 -21.75 -18.71
C VAL A 612 -8.16 -22.28 -17.31
N ILE A 613 -8.69 -21.42 -16.44
CA ILE A 613 -9.38 -21.83 -15.22
C ILE A 613 -10.87 -21.61 -15.51
N ALA A 614 -11.52 -22.69 -15.96
CA ALA A 614 -12.97 -22.75 -16.05
C ALA A 614 -13.53 -22.87 -14.62
N TRP A 615 -14.16 -21.80 -14.14
CA TRP A 615 -14.98 -21.85 -12.94
C TRP A 615 -16.29 -22.61 -13.22
N PRO A 616 -16.74 -23.51 -12.32
CA PRO A 616 -18.03 -24.14 -12.46
C PRO A 616 -19.16 -23.11 -12.31
N LYS A 617 -20.10 -23.12 -13.26
CA LYS A 617 -21.36 -22.35 -13.22
C LYS A 617 -22.15 -22.68 -11.94
N PRO A 618 -22.66 -21.68 -11.20
CA PRO A 618 -23.64 -21.93 -10.15
C PRO A 618 -24.98 -22.40 -10.76
N PRO A 619 -25.77 -23.21 -10.04
CA PRO A 619 -27.04 -23.74 -10.54
C PRO A 619 -28.08 -22.63 -10.69
N GLU A 620 -28.71 -22.60 -11.86
CA GLU A 620 -29.87 -21.78 -12.18
C GLU A 620 -31.05 -22.15 -11.27
N ALA A 621 -31.55 -21.18 -10.52
CA ALA A 621 -32.87 -21.24 -9.91
C ALA A 621 -33.93 -21.14 -11.02
N LYS A 622 -34.81 -22.15 -11.11
CA LYS A 622 -36.01 -22.14 -11.94
C LYS A 622 -37.18 -21.49 -11.18
N PRO A 623 -38.17 -20.95 -11.92
CA PRO A 623 -39.17 -19.98 -11.44
C PRO A 623 -40.13 -20.53 -10.39
#